data_AF-A0A973XB61-F1
#
_entry.id   AF-A0A973XB61-F1
#
_cell.length_a   1.000
_cell.length_b   1.000
_cell.length_c   1.000
_cell.angle_alpha   90.00
_cell.angle_beta   90.00
_cell.angle_gamma   90.00
#
_symmetry.space_group_name_H-M   'P 1'
#
loop_
_entity.id
_entity.type
_entity.pdbx_description
1 polymer ?
#
loop_
_entity_poly.entity_id
_entity_poly.type
_entity_poly.pdbx_seq_one_letter_code
_entity_poly.pdbx_strand_id
1 'polypeptide(L)'
;MSYWRQFKNFDPVNGQVPYWPFGKLSGVAWRARSLLRNRTKDQIEQIANTASDSIDEYFRQAKDEEIARLEKEQEWEFLEFDVDGNVRGLNSDRENELDFPTSDNTSDLDALSESVGTWSDIFDDGSPDPEDYEYFAAMALWKLADAIYKVTYSYDFKTGVDVKKDRQKLTPSDLSVAGECAIEAMEAVCHAANLRDARRQEDRYQEKIKAAEKHTSAKVQKANDAKWEAIQAQEAKQKSENAKKMAALSKASRNKSMASVLSQWDQDAALQKLSAAKAGNKLSNWLASQDLEFFEPRTVSLWISAHKKAKSAD
;
A
#
# COMPACT_ATOMS: atom_id res chain seq x y z
N MET A 1 16.74 25.92 -22.04
CA MET A 1 17.82 26.55 -21.22
C MET A 1 17.93 25.79 -19.90
N SER A 2 19.11 25.19 -19.68
CA SER A 2 19.51 24.41 -18.50
C SER A 2 19.64 25.31 -17.25
N TYR A 3 19.51 24.74 -16.06
CA TYR A 3 19.68 25.44 -14.80
C TYR A 3 21.14 25.88 -14.63
N TRP A 4 21.36 27.18 -14.50
CA TRP A 4 22.64 27.80 -14.18
C TRP A 4 22.45 28.90 -13.15
N ARG A 5 22.08 28.51 -11.92
CA ARG A 5 22.00 29.40 -10.75
C ARG A 5 20.98 30.53 -10.88
N GLN A 6 19.88 30.30 -11.60
CA GLN A 6 18.77 31.25 -11.74
C GLN A 6 18.27 31.76 -10.37
N PHE A 7 18.39 30.93 -9.33
CA PHE A 7 17.96 31.28 -7.97
C PHE A 7 18.88 32.26 -7.22
N LYS A 8 20.01 32.66 -7.82
CA LYS A 8 20.80 33.81 -7.36
C LYS A 8 20.07 35.13 -7.62
N ASN A 9 19.36 35.22 -8.75
CA ASN A 9 18.68 36.43 -9.20
C ASN A 9 17.18 36.42 -8.90
N PHE A 10 16.64 35.28 -8.44
CA PHE A 10 15.24 35.10 -8.09
C PHE A 10 15.09 34.15 -6.89
N ASP A 11 14.44 34.59 -5.82
CA ASP A 11 14.14 33.70 -4.68
C ASP A 11 12.99 32.72 -5.06
N PRO A 12 13.23 31.40 -5.09
CA PRO A 12 12.22 30.42 -5.49
C PRO A 12 11.03 30.35 -4.52
N VAL A 13 11.24 30.67 -3.24
CA VAL A 13 10.21 30.59 -2.19
C VAL A 13 9.40 31.89 -2.13
N ASN A 14 10.08 33.05 -2.05
CA ASN A 14 9.43 34.33 -1.77
C ASN A 14 9.68 35.41 -2.82
N GLY A 15 10.43 35.11 -3.89
CA GLY A 15 10.78 36.07 -4.93
C GLY A 15 9.57 36.74 -5.56
N GLN A 16 9.64 38.07 -5.72
CA GLN A 16 8.58 38.82 -6.35
C GLN A 16 8.58 38.57 -7.86
N VAL A 17 7.41 38.22 -8.40
CA VAL A 17 7.21 38.08 -9.84
C VAL A 17 6.66 39.40 -10.40
N PRO A 18 7.37 40.07 -11.34
CA PRO A 18 6.87 41.25 -11.99
C PRO A 18 5.54 40.99 -12.72
N TYR A 19 4.59 41.91 -12.61
CA TYR A 19 3.33 41.83 -13.36
C TYR A 19 3.53 42.04 -14.86
N TRP A 20 4.55 42.80 -15.25
CA TRP A 20 4.85 43.10 -16.64
C TRP A 20 6.16 42.41 -17.04
N PRO A 21 6.26 41.82 -18.26
CA PRO A 21 5.25 41.81 -19.32
C PRO A 21 4.19 40.71 -19.18
N PHE A 22 4.43 39.67 -18.37
CA PHE A 22 3.57 38.49 -18.27
C PHE A 22 2.85 38.38 -16.93
N GLY A 23 1.68 39.04 -16.80
CA GLY A 23 0.95 39.13 -15.52
C GLY A 23 0.49 37.80 -14.93
N LYS A 24 0.44 36.73 -15.74
CA LYS A 24 0.03 35.38 -15.31
C LYS A 24 1.15 34.57 -14.67
N LEU A 25 2.41 34.99 -14.78
CA LEU A 25 3.55 34.29 -14.17
C LEU A 25 3.48 34.23 -12.65
N SER A 26 2.84 35.21 -12.01
CA SER A 26 2.60 35.18 -10.55
C SER A 26 1.79 33.95 -10.13
N GLY A 27 0.80 33.54 -10.95
CA GLY A 27 0.01 32.34 -10.73
C GLY A 27 0.77 31.04 -11.04
N VAL A 28 1.76 31.07 -11.95
CA VAL A 28 2.68 29.95 -12.18
C VAL A 28 3.58 29.76 -10.95
N ALA A 29 4.25 30.83 -10.49
CA ALA A 29 5.07 30.79 -9.29
C ALA A 29 4.29 30.31 -8.05
N TRP A 30 3.08 30.83 -7.84
CA TRP A 30 2.26 30.40 -6.70
C TRP A 30 1.93 28.90 -6.74
N ARG A 31 1.58 28.36 -7.92
CA ARG A 31 1.29 26.93 -8.07
C ARG A 31 2.54 26.08 -7.82
N ALA A 32 3.67 26.44 -8.41
CA ALA A 32 4.93 25.72 -8.21
C ALA A 32 5.38 25.74 -6.74
N ARG A 33 5.31 26.90 -6.07
CA ARG A 33 5.59 27.02 -4.63
C ARG A 33 4.65 26.18 -3.76
N SER A 34 3.38 26.08 -4.15
CA SER A 34 2.40 25.25 -3.43
C SER A 34 2.72 23.75 -3.53
N LEU A 35 3.28 23.32 -4.67
CA LEU A 35 3.79 21.96 -4.86
C LEU A 35 5.04 21.71 -3.99
N LEU A 36 5.92 22.71 -3.89
CA LEU A 36 7.19 22.65 -3.14
C LEU A 36 7.08 23.16 -1.69
N ARG A 37 5.87 23.28 -1.13
CA ARG A 37 5.63 24.02 0.14
C ARG A 37 6.39 23.51 1.36
N ASN A 38 6.85 22.26 1.31
CA ASN A 38 7.58 21.60 2.39
C ASN A 38 9.10 21.64 2.16
N ARG A 39 9.57 22.24 1.07
CA ARG A 39 10.98 22.31 0.70
C ARG A 39 11.58 23.66 1.08
N THR A 40 12.82 23.63 1.54
CA THR A 40 13.61 24.85 1.78
C THR A 40 14.12 25.42 0.46
N LYS A 41 14.66 26.65 0.50
CA LYS A 41 15.30 27.25 -0.67
C LYS A 41 16.44 26.36 -1.21
N ASP A 42 17.31 25.88 -0.31
CA ASP A 42 18.48 25.08 -0.67
C ASP A 42 18.05 23.73 -1.26
N GLN A 43 16.99 23.12 -0.71
CA GLN A 43 16.41 21.90 -1.26
C GLN A 43 15.83 22.13 -2.66
N ILE A 44 15.12 23.24 -2.88
CA ILE A 44 14.60 23.59 -4.22
C ILE A 44 15.74 23.81 -5.21
N GLU A 45 16.85 24.41 -4.76
CA GLU A 45 18.06 24.57 -5.58
C GLU A 45 18.71 23.23 -5.92
N GLN A 46 18.79 22.30 -4.96
CA GLN A 46 19.29 20.94 -5.22
C GLN A 46 18.40 20.17 -6.19
N ILE A 47 17.07 20.17 -5.98
CA ILE A 47 16.10 19.57 -6.93
C ILE A 47 16.29 20.16 -8.34
N ALA A 48 16.48 21.47 -8.42
CA ALA A 48 16.70 22.16 -9.68
C ALA A 48 18.01 21.73 -10.38
N ASN A 49 19.11 21.66 -9.63
CA ASN A 49 20.38 21.17 -10.18
C ASN A 49 20.24 19.72 -10.67
N THR A 50 19.68 18.82 -9.86
CA THR A 50 19.50 17.42 -10.23
C THR A 50 18.66 17.27 -11.49
N ALA A 51 17.49 17.92 -11.57
CA ALA A 51 16.65 17.84 -12.77
C ALA A 51 17.38 18.36 -14.02
N SER A 52 18.21 19.39 -13.87
CA SER A 52 18.99 19.94 -14.97
C SER A 52 20.09 18.99 -15.44
N ASP A 53 20.84 18.43 -14.50
CA ASP A 53 21.88 17.45 -14.79
C ASP A 53 21.30 16.21 -15.50
N SER A 54 20.07 15.83 -15.13
CA SER A 54 19.36 14.72 -15.75
C SER A 54 18.88 15.00 -17.17
N ILE A 55 18.45 16.22 -17.46
CA ILE A 55 18.15 16.64 -18.84
C ILE A 55 19.43 16.60 -19.69
N ASP A 56 20.53 17.12 -19.15
CA ASP A 56 21.82 17.12 -19.85
C ASP A 56 22.34 15.69 -20.08
N GLU A 57 22.16 14.79 -19.11
CA GLU A 57 22.50 13.37 -19.23
C GLU A 57 21.62 12.64 -20.25
N TYR A 58 20.31 12.93 -20.30
CA TYR A 58 19.40 12.36 -21.30
C TYR A 58 19.90 12.65 -22.72
N PHE A 59 20.24 13.92 -23.02
CA PHE A 59 20.74 14.29 -24.34
C PHE A 59 22.13 13.72 -24.64
N ARG A 60 22.99 13.61 -23.62
CA ARG A 60 24.30 12.96 -23.75
C ARG A 60 24.14 11.49 -24.10
N GLN A 61 23.28 10.78 -23.38
CA GLN A 61 23.01 9.37 -23.61
C GLN A 61 22.39 9.15 -24.99
N ALA A 62 21.42 9.96 -25.41
CA ALA A 62 20.83 9.89 -26.74
C ALA A 62 21.90 10.07 -27.84
N LYS A 63 22.84 11.01 -27.65
CA LYS A 63 23.96 11.23 -28.58
C LYS A 63 24.94 10.05 -28.59
N ASP A 64 25.28 9.50 -27.43
CA ASP A 64 26.20 8.36 -27.32
C ASP A 64 25.59 7.09 -27.95
N GLU A 65 24.29 6.85 -27.75
CA GLU A 65 23.53 5.77 -28.39
C GLU A 65 23.50 5.92 -29.91
N GLU A 66 23.33 7.15 -30.40
CA GLU A 66 23.35 7.46 -31.83
C GLU A 66 24.74 7.22 -32.45
N ILE A 67 25.80 7.68 -31.78
CA ILE A 67 27.18 7.42 -32.19
C ILE A 67 27.42 5.90 -32.26
N ALA A 68 27.04 5.15 -31.23
CA ALA A 68 27.19 3.70 -31.19
C ALA A 68 26.41 2.99 -32.32
N ARG A 69 25.24 3.52 -32.70
CA ARG A 69 24.47 3.03 -33.84
C ARG A 69 25.23 3.25 -35.16
N LEU A 70 25.73 4.47 -35.38
CA LEU A 70 26.46 4.84 -36.60
C LEU A 70 27.77 4.04 -36.76
N GLU A 71 28.51 3.82 -35.67
CA GLU A 71 29.71 2.97 -35.68
C GLU A 71 29.38 1.53 -36.10
N LYS A 72 28.26 0.98 -35.58
CA LYS A 72 27.81 -0.37 -35.91
C LYS A 72 27.36 -0.50 -37.37
N GLU A 73 26.71 0.54 -37.89
CA GLU A 73 26.23 0.61 -39.28
C GLU A 73 27.35 0.99 -40.28
N GLN A 74 28.54 1.35 -39.77
CA GLN A 74 29.70 1.80 -40.56
C GLN A 74 29.42 3.08 -41.36
N GLU A 75 28.53 3.92 -40.87
CA GLU A 75 28.14 5.19 -41.48
C GLU A 75 29.11 6.31 -41.03
N TRP A 76 30.40 6.11 -41.35
CA TRP A 76 31.50 6.94 -40.88
C TRP A 76 31.43 8.40 -41.33
N GLU A 77 30.61 8.70 -42.33
CA GLU A 77 30.41 10.05 -42.86
C GLU A 77 29.69 11.00 -41.88
N PHE A 78 28.98 10.44 -40.90
CA PHE A 78 28.30 11.18 -39.83
C PHE A 78 29.15 11.33 -38.56
N LEU A 79 30.38 10.80 -38.56
CA LEU A 79 31.26 10.81 -37.40
C LEU A 79 32.46 11.73 -37.61
N GLU A 80 32.79 12.49 -36.58
CA GLU A 80 34.03 13.24 -36.50
C GLU A 80 35.10 12.43 -35.79
N PHE A 81 36.31 12.43 -36.35
CA PHE A 81 37.45 11.71 -35.77
C PHE A 81 38.49 12.70 -35.25
N ASP A 82 39.15 12.34 -34.16
CA ASP A 82 40.33 13.04 -33.67
C ASP A 82 41.57 12.73 -34.54
N VAL A 83 42.71 13.33 -34.18
CA VAL A 83 43.98 13.16 -34.89
C VAL A 83 44.51 11.72 -34.82
N ASP A 84 44.08 10.97 -33.80
CA ASP A 84 44.48 9.59 -33.55
C ASP A 84 43.51 8.57 -34.18
N GLY A 85 42.43 9.04 -34.81
CA GLY A 85 41.42 8.22 -35.49
C GLY A 85 40.33 7.69 -34.56
N ASN A 86 40.20 8.20 -33.35
CA ASN A 86 39.08 7.86 -32.46
C ASN A 86 37.87 8.75 -32.78
N VAL A 87 36.67 8.20 -32.59
CA VAL A 87 35.43 8.98 -32.72
C VAL A 87 35.41 10.06 -31.64
N ARG A 88 35.37 11.31 -32.08
CA ARG A 88 35.27 12.51 -31.25
C ARG A 88 33.82 12.90 -30.99
N GLY A 89 32.93 12.58 -31.93
CA GLY A 89 31.51 12.90 -31.84
C GLY A 89 30.82 12.82 -33.20
N LEU A 90 29.63 13.43 -33.29
CA LEU A 90 28.89 13.59 -34.54
C LEU A 90 29.49 14.71 -35.39
N ASN A 91 29.46 14.52 -36.71
CA ASN A 91 29.85 15.52 -37.69
C ASN A 91 28.83 16.68 -37.70
N SER A 92 29.27 17.87 -37.30
CA SER A 92 28.37 19.02 -37.15
C SER A 92 27.66 19.44 -38.44
N ASP A 93 28.26 19.17 -39.61
CA ASP A 93 27.70 19.55 -40.91
C ASP A 93 26.54 18.64 -41.33
N ARG A 94 26.39 17.47 -40.70
CA ARG A 94 25.40 16.45 -41.04
C ARG A 94 24.57 15.96 -39.86
N GLU A 95 24.84 16.48 -38.65
CA GLU A 95 24.09 16.13 -37.44
C GLU A 95 22.58 16.40 -37.61
N ASN A 96 22.21 17.42 -38.38
CA ASN A 96 20.84 17.75 -38.72
C ASN A 96 20.14 16.76 -39.66
N GLU A 97 20.87 15.84 -40.29
CA GLU A 97 20.32 14.74 -41.10
C GLU A 97 19.92 13.54 -40.24
N LEU A 98 20.40 13.48 -39.00
CA LEU A 98 20.16 12.38 -38.07
C LEU A 98 18.85 12.60 -37.30
N ASP A 99 18.09 11.51 -37.12
CA ASP A 99 16.84 11.51 -36.38
C ASP A 99 17.05 10.90 -34.99
N PHE A 100 17.54 11.72 -34.06
CA PHE A 100 17.72 11.38 -32.65
C PHE A 100 17.31 12.54 -31.73
N PRO A 101 16.99 12.29 -30.46
CA PRO A 101 16.63 13.35 -29.52
C PRO A 101 17.76 14.37 -29.31
N THR A 102 17.46 15.65 -29.56
CA THR A 102 18.34 16.79 -29.33
C THR A 102 17.55 17.92 -28.64
N SER A 103 18.27 18.91 -28.11
CA SER A 103 17.64 20.11 -27.52
C SER A 103 16.79 20.91 -28.51
N ASP A 104 16.97 20.69 -29.82
CA ASP A 104 16.26 21.41 -30.87
C ASP A 104 14.92 20.74 -31.25
N ASN A 105 14.78 19.43 -31.01
CA ASN A 105 13.58 18.67 -31.37
C ASN A 105 12.82 18.05 -30.18
N THR A 106 13.43 18.05 -28.98
CA THR A 106 12.84 17.48 -27.76
C THR A 106 12.89 18.53 -26.67
N SER A 107 11.75 18.74 -26.00
CA SER A 107 11.68 19.76 -24.95
C SER A 107 12.40 19.30 -23.68
N ASP A 108 12.93 20.23 -22.90
CA ASP A 108 13.49 19.96 -21.57
C ASP A 108 12.47 19.22 -20.66
N LEU A 109 11.17 19.45 -20.88
CA LEU A 109 10.09 18.80 -20.12
C LEU A 109 9.95 17.32 -20.50
N ASP A 110 10.01 17.00 -21.78
CA ASP A 110 9.95 15.61 -22.27
C ASP A 110 11.21 14.86 -21.86
N ALA A 111 12.39 15.47 -22.03
CA ALA A 111 13.67 14.91 -21.56
C ALA A 111 13.67 14.60 -20.06
N LEU A 112 13.12 15.52 -19.25
CA LEU A 112 12.97 15.28 -17.81
C LEU A 112 11.95 14.16 -17.50
N SER A 113 10.87 14.07 -18.28
CA SER A 113 9.85 13.03 -18.12
C SER A 113 10.39 11.63 -18.39
N GLU A 114 11.32 11.48 -19.33
CA GLU A 114 11.96 10.20 -19.64
C GLU A 114 13.06 9.81 -18.62
N SER A 115 13.58 10.78 -17.85
CA SER A 115 14.70 10.55 -16.92
C SER A 115 14.29 10.50 -15.44
N VAL A 116 13.15 11.09 -15.06
CA VAL A 116 12.67 11.17 -13.68
C VAL A 116 12.29 9.79 -13.10
N GLY A 117 12.43 9.63 -11.78
CA GLY A 117 12.02 8.43 -11.04
C GLY A 117 13.15 7.43 -10.76
N THR A 118 14.38 7.73 -11.16
CA THR A 118 15.57 6.87 -10.93
C THR A 118 16.52 7.39 -9.85
N TRP A 119 16.26 8.57 -9.26
CA TRP A 119 17.17 9.23 -8.33
C TRP A 119 16.78 9.00 -6.87
N SER A 120 17.80 8.83 -6.04
CA SER A 120 17.69 8.62 -4.60
C SER A 120 18.84 9.31 -3.89
N ASP A 121 18.65 9.64 -2.61
CA ASP A 121 19.63 10.27 -1.74
C ASP A 121 20.12 11.65 -2.24
N ILE A 122 19.23 12.46 -2.82
CA ILE A 122 19.64 13.77 -3.34
C ILE A 122 19.88 14.82 -2.24
N PHE A 123 19.40 14.55 -1.02
CA PHE A 123 19.50 15.44 0.12
C PHE A 123 20.49 14.90 1.16
N ASP A 124 21.59 15.60 1.38
CA ASP A 124 22.58 15.27 2.42
C ASP A 124 22.06 15.47 3.86
N ASP A 125 20.88 16.10 4.02
CA ASP A 125 20.30 16.44 5.32
C ASP A 125 19.35 15.36 5.89
N GLY A 126 19.18 14.25 5.18
CA GLY A 126 18.28 13.16 5.56
C GLY A 126 16.80 13.44 5.33
N SER A 127 16.46 14.52 4.61
CA SER A 127 15.11 14.77 4.15
C SER A 127 14.67 13.69 3.15
N PRO A 128 13.36 13.39 3.07
CA PRO A 128 12.85 12.48 2.06
C PRO A 128 13.17 12.97 0.66
N ASP A 129 13.51 12.05 -0.23
CA ASP A 129 13.73 12.36 -1.64
C ASP A 129 12.52 13.10 -2.25
N PRO A 130 12.75 13.91 -3.29
CA PRO A 130 11.68 14.59 -3.98
C PRO A 130 10.76 13.60 -4.66
N GLU A 131 9.48 13.90 -4.60
CA GLU A 131 8.51 13.24 -5.45
C GLU A 131 8.68 13.73 -6.90
N ASP A 132 8.33 12.93 -7.90
CA ASP A 132 8.52 13.26 -9.31
C ASP A 132 7.99 14.66 -9.68
N TYR A 133 6.80 15.01 -9.17
CA TYR A 133 6.18 16.32 -9.42
C TYR A 133 6.98 17.50 -8.88
N GLU A 134 7.85 17.30 -7.89
CA GLU A 134 8.69 18.36 -7.31
C GLU A 134 9.81 18.78 -8.27
N TYR A 135 10.35 17.86 -9.08
CA TYR A 135 11.34 18.20 -10.11
C TYR A 135 10.74 19.15 -11.16
N PHE A 136 9.55 18.85 -11.67
CA PHE A 136 8.83 19.72 -12.61
C PHE A 136 8.40 21.05 -11.97
N ALA A 137 8.05 21.05 -10.69
CA ALA A 137 7.75 22.29 -9.97
C ALA A 137 9.00 23.18 -9.81
N ALA A 138 10.18 22.59 -9.56
CA ALA A 138 11.44 23.31 -9.50
C ALA A 138 11.85 23.84 -10.88
N MET A 139 11.68 23.03 -11.94
CA MET A 139 11.84 23.45 -13.33
C MET A 139 10.97 24.67 -13.65
N ALA A 140 9.68 24.64 -13.28
CA ALA A 140 8.79 25.77 -13.49
C ALA A 140 9.30 27.07 -12.83
N LEU A 141 9.90 26.97 -11.64
CA LEU A 141 10.47 28.14 -10.95
C LEU A 141 11.75 28.65 -11.63
N TRP A 142 12.62 27.79 -12.14
CA TRP A 142 13.82 28.26 -12.84
C TRP A 142 13.48 28.85 -14.20
N LYS A 143 12.53 28.26 -14.95
CA LYS A 143 12.08 28.79 -16.24
C LYS A 143 11.42 30.15 -16.09
N LEU A 144 10.65 30.31 -15.01
CA LEU A 144 10.10 31.59 -14.62
C LEU A 144 11.19 32.60 -14.26
N ALA A 145 12.25 32.17 -13.55
CA ALA A 145 13.38 33.03 -13.23
C ALA A 145 14.13 33.46 -14.50
N ASP A 146 14.29 32.58 -15.49
CA ASP A 146 14.84 32.92 -16.81
C ASP A 146 13.96 33.96 -17.52
N ALA A 147 12.63 33.76 -17.54
CA ALA A 147 11.70 34.72 -18.14
C ALA A 147 11.84 36.12 -17.49
N ILE A 148 11.94 36.19 -16.16
CA ILE A 148 12.18 37.44 -15.42
C ILE A 148 13.53 38.04 -15.79
N TYR A 149 14.57 37.21 -15.83
CA TYR A 149 15.92 37.64 -16.13
C TYR A 149 16.02 38.28 -17.51
N LYS A 150 15.46 37.64 -18.55
CA LYS A 150 15.52 38.14 -19.94
C LYS A 150 14.92 39.53 -20.11
N VAL A 151 13.87 39.87 -19.35
CA VAL A 151 13.22 41.20 -19.40
C VAL A 151 13.80 42.21 -18.41
N THR A 152 14.62 41.77 -17.45
CA THR A 152 15.13 42.62 -16.38
C THR A 152 16.60 42.96 -16.55
N TYR A 153 17.40 42.04 -17.07
CA TYR A 153 18.86 42.14 -17.09
C TYR A 153 19.43 41.82 -18.47
N SER A 154 20.57 42.43 -18.75
CA SER A 154 21.50 42.10 -19.83
C SER A 154 22.86 41.81 -19.21
N TYR A 155 23.55 40.79 -19.72
CA TYR A 155 24.90 40.49 -19.28
C TYR A 155 25.91 41.38 -20.01
N ASP A 156 26.71 42.15 -19.27
CA ASP A 156 27.84 42.89 -19.85
C ASP A 156 29.08 41.99 -19.85
N PHE A 157 29.44 41.48 -21.03
CA PHE A 157 30.61 40.62 -21.22
C PHE A 157 31.95 41.30 -20.91
N LYS A 158 32.01 42.64 -20.89
CA LYS A 158 33.26 43.36 -20.59
C LYS A 158 33.53 43.42 -19.10
N THR A 159 32.48 43.65 -18.31
CA THR A 159 32.60 43.76 -16.85
C THR A 159 32.30 42.45 -16.13
N GLY A 160 31.65 41.50 -16.81
CA GLY A 160 31.21 40.23 -16.23
C GLY A 160 30.07 40.40 -15.22
N VAL A 161 29.21 41.40 -15.40
CA VAL A 161 28.16 41.76 -14.43
C VAL A 161 26.81 41.93 -15.13
N ASP A 162 25.75 41.54 -14.42
CA ASP A 162 24.37 41.76 -14.84
C ASP A 162 23.99 43.23 -14.73
N VAL A 163 23.64 43.85 -15.86
CA VAL A 163 23.18 45.25 -15.93
C VAL A 163 21.67 45.27 -16.13
N LYS A 164 20.97 46.06 -15.31
CA LYS A 164 19.52 46.20 -15.39
C LYS A 164 19.11 46.92 -16.68
N LYS A 165 18.21 46.30 -17.45
CA LYS A 165 17.64 46.87 -18.67
C LYS A 165 16.68 48.01 -18.37
N ASP A 166 16.60 48.95 -19.30
CA ASP A 166 15.51 49.92 -19.34
C ASP A 166 14.25 49.23 -19.86
N ARG A 167 13.20 49.17 -19.02
CA ARG A 167 11.94 48.52 -19.35
C ARG A 167 11.25 49.14 -20.57
N GLN A 168 11.53 50.41 -20.89
CA GLN A 168 10.96 51.08 -22.07
C GLN A 168 11.68 50.72 -23.37
N LYS A 169 12.83 50.04 -23.30
CA LYS A 169 13.68 49.71 -24.46
C LYS A 169 13.81 48.21 -24.71
N LEU A 170 12.87 47.41 -24.20
CA LEU A 170 12.87 45.98 -24.45
C LEU A 170 12.60 45.70 -25.92
N THR A 171 13.42 44.84 -26.50
CA THR A 171 13.32 44.48 -27.91
C THR A 171 12.28 43.38 -28.12
N PRO A 172 11.75 43.21 -29.34
CA PRO A 172 10.89 42.06 -29.67
C PRO A 172 11.55 40.72 -29.37
N SER A 173 12.88 40.62 -29.57
CA SER A 173 13.65 39.41 -29.26
C SER A 173 13.66 39.11 -27.75
N ASP A 174 13.84 40.13 -26.90
CA ASP A 174 13.77 39.95 -25.44
C ASP A 174 12.41 39.40 -24.99
N LEU A 175 11.33 39.92 -25.58
CA LEU A 175 9.98 39.48 -25.28
C LEU A 175 9.69 38.07 -25.82
N SER A 176 10.23 37.71 -26.98
CA SER A 176 10.09 36.36 -27.56
C SER A 176 10.73 35.31 -26.66
N VAL A 177 12.02 35.49 -26.33
CA VAL A 177 12.77 34.53 -25.50
C VAL A 177 12.17 34.45 -24.09
N ALA A 178 11.77 35.59 -23.51
CA ALA A 178 11.09 35.57 -22.22
C ALA A 178 9.71 34.90 -22.28
N GLY A 179 9.02 35.01 -23.42
CA GLY A 179 7.76 34.34 -23.70
C GLY A 179 7.90 32.82 -23.78
N GLU A 180 8.93 32.33 -24.48
CA GLU A 180 9.30 30.90 -24.54
C GLU A 180 9.54 30.35 -23.13
N CYS A 181 10.39 31.01 -22.33
CA CYS A 181 10.62 30.61 -20.93
C CYS A 181 9.33 30.64 -20.09
N ALA A 182 8.43 31.59 -20.34
CA ALA A 182 7.15 31.68 -19.65
C ALA A 182 6.18 30.54 -20.02
N ILE A 183 6.20 30.09 -21.27
CA ILE A 183 5.42 28.94 -21.74
C ILE A 183 5.97 27.66 -21.12
N GLU A 184 7.29 27.44 -21.19
CA GLU A 184 7.94 26.28 -20.57
C GLU A 184 7.65 26.22 -19.05
N ALA A 185 7.69 27.36 -18.35
CA ALA A 185 7.33 27.43 -16.94
C ALA A 185 5.87 27.03 -16.69
N MET A 186 4.96 27.41 -17.58
CA MET A 186 3.55 27.06 -17.49
C MET A 186 3.30 25.58 -17.77
N GLU A 187 3.98 25.00 -18.77
CA GLU A 187 3.89 23.58 -19.10
C GLU A 187 4.42 22.72 -17.96
N ALA A 188 5.60 23.06 -17.42
CA ALA A 188 6.20 22.36 -16.29
C ALA A 188 5.30 22.38 -15.05
N VAL A 189 4.71 23.53 -14.68
CA VAL A 189 3.82 23.56 -13.50
C VAL A 189 2.51 22.81 -13.72
N CYS A 190 1.99 22.79 -14.95
CA CYS A 190 0.80 22.01 -15.29
C CYS A 190 1.10 20.51 -15.24
N HIS A 191 2.22 20.07 -15.79
CA HIS A 191 2.68 18.69 -15.72
C HIS A 191 2.87 18.24 -14.26
N ALA A 192 3.58 19.05 -13.45
CA ALA A 192 3.76 18.81 -12.02
C ALA A 192 2.43 18.67 -11.27
N ALA A 193 1.47 19.56 -11.53
CA ALA A 193 0.15 19.50 -10.89
C ALA A 193 -0.61 18.21 -11.27
N ASN A 194 -0.54 17.80 -12.54
CA ASN A 194 -1.17 16.58 -13.03
C ASN A 194 -0.57 15.33 -12.36
N LEU A 195 0.76 15.25 -12.26
CA LEU A 195 1.45 14.14 -11.58
C LEU A 195 1.04 14.02 -10.11
N ARG A 196 1.02 15.14 -9.38
CA ARG A 196 0.59 15.14 -7.97
C ARG A 196 -0.87 14.69 -7.84
N ASP A 197 -1.74 15.15 -8.73
CA ASP A 197 -3.16 14.83 -8.66
C ASP A 197 -3.42 13.37 -9.05
N ALA A 198 -2.68 12.82 -10.02
CA ALA A 198 -2.70 11.40 -10.36
C ALA A 198 -2.27 10.52 -9.17
N ARG A 199 -1.15 10.87 -8.53
CA ARG A 199 -0.67 10.16 -7.33
C ARG A 199 -1.68 10.17 -6.20
N ARG A 200 -2.29 11.33 -5.91
CA ARG A 200 -3.34 11.43 -4.89
C ARG A 200 -4.56 10.55 -5.20
N GLN A 201 -4.89 10.38 -6.48
CA GLN A 201 -5.95 9.47 -6.87
C GLN A 201 -5.54 8.02 -6.63
N GLU A 202 -4.32 7.66 -7.00
CA GLU A 202 -3.76 6.34 -6.75
C GLU A 202 -3.75 5.99 -5.26
N ASP A 203 -3.25 6.88 -4.40
CA ASP A 203 -3.25 6.70 -2.94
C ASP A 203 -4.68 6.41 -2.42
N ARG A 204 -5.67 7.18 -2.87
CA ARG A 204 -7.09 6.98 -2.50
C ARG A 204 -7.63 5.64 -2.98
N TYR A 205 -7.23 5.19 -4.17
CA TYR A 205 -7.63 3.88 -4.68
C TYR A 205 -6.98 2.76 -3.88
N GLN A 206 -5.69 2.87 -3.58
CA GLN A 206 -4.97 1.91 -2.75
C GLN A 206 -5.58 1.82 -1.34
N GLU A 207 -5.95 2.94 -0.73
CA GLU A 207 -6.66 2.97 0.56
C GLU A 207 -8.01 2.23 0.50
N LYS A 208 -8.80 2.47 -0.57
CA LYS A 208 -10.09 1.77 -0.78
C LYS A 208 -9.90 0.27 -0.96
N ILE A 209 -8.87 -0.14 -1.69
CA ILE A 209 -8.52 -1.55 -1.88
C ILE A 209 -8.17 -2.18 -0.53
N LYS A 210 -7.25 -1.58 0.24
CA LYS A 210 -6.87 -2.07 1.58
C LYS A 210 -8.07 -2.15 2.53
N ALA A 211 -8.97 -1.17 2.49
CA ALA A 211 -10.20 -1.18 3.28
C ALA A 211 -11.15 -2.32 2.87
N ALA A 212 -11.30 -2.57 1.56
CA ALA A 212 -12.11 -3.66 1.03
C ALA A 212 -11.53 -5.03 1.40
N GLU A 213 -10.21 -5.20 1.32
CA GLU A 213 -9.50 -6.42 1.74
C GLU A 213 -9.70 -6.69 3.24
N LYS A 214 -9.51 -5.68 4.08
CA LYS A 214 -9.73 -5.78 5.53
C LYS A 214 -11.17 -6.16 5.87
N HIS A 215 -12.15 -5.55 5.19
CA HIS A 215 -13.55 -5.86 5.40
C HIS A 215 -13.92 -7.28 4.92
N THR A 216 -13.34 -7.72 3.80
CA THR A 216 -13.53 -9.08 3.28
C THR A 216 -12.93 -10.11 4.24
N SER A 217 -11.71 -9.88 4.72
CA SER A 217 -11.06 -10.71 5.75
C SER A 217 -11.90 -10.80 7.02
N ALA A 218 -12.43 -9.68 7.51
CA ALA A 218 -13.31 -9.67 8.69
C ALA A 218 -14.62 -10.43 8.47
N LYS A 219 -15.21 -10.38 7.27
CA LYS A 219 -16.40 -11.17 6.92
C LYS A 219 -16.10 -12.67 6.89
N VAL A 220 -14.97 -13.07 6.31
CA VAL A 220 -14.53 -14.47 6.27
C VAL A 220 -14.28 -14.99 7.69
N GLN A 221 -13.64 -14.20 8.55
CA GLN A 221 -13.41 -14.57 9.94
C GLN A 221 -14.72 -14.80 10.69
N LYS A 222 -15.67 -13.86 10.62
CA LYS A 222 -16.99 -14.00 11.25
C LYS A 222 -17.75 -15.24 10.76
N ALA A 223 -17.66 -15.55 9.46
CA ALA A 223 -18.30 -16.75 8.90
C ALA A 223 -17.66 -18.05 9.43
N ASN A 224 -16.34 -18.06 9.63
CA ASN A 224 -15.63 -19.19 10.23
C ASN A 224 -15.95 -19.36 11.71
N ASP A 225 -16.00 -18.27 12.48
CA ASP A 225 -16.35 -18.30 13.90
C ASP A 225 -17.77 -18.83 14.09
N ALA A 226 -18.73 -18.37 13.28
CA ALA A 226 -20.11 -18.86 13.30
C ALA A 226 -20.22 -20.36 12.95
N LYS A 227 -19.38 -20.86 12.04
CA LYS A 227 -19.31 -22.31 11.73
C LYS A 227 -18.77 -23.10 12.92
N TRP A 228 -17.73 -22.61 13.59
CA TRP A 228 -17.17 -23.27 14.78
C TRP A 228 -18.18 -23.30 15.93
N GLU A 229 -18.88 -22.21 16.19
CA GLU A 229 -19.96 -22.16 17.19
C GLU A 229 -21.08 -23.15 16.87
N ALA A 230 -21.48 -23.26 15.60
CA ALA A 230 -22.49 -24.22 15.17
C ALA A 230 -22.04 -25.67 15.39
N ILE A 231 -20.78 -26.00 15.07
CA ILE A 231 -20.20 -27.33 15.32
C ILE A 231 -20.19 -27.64 16.82
N GLN A 232 -19.71 -26.70 17.65
CA GLN A 232 -19.68 -26.87 19.11
C GLN A 232 -21.09 -27.06 19.70
N ALA A 233 -22.07 -26.28 19.23
CA ALA A 233 -23.45 -26.42 19.66
C ALA A 233 -24.05 -27.78 19.25
N GLN A 234 -23.71 -28.28 18.07
CA GLN A 234 -24.14 -29.59 17.59
C GLN A 234 -23.51 -30.72 18.41
N GLU A 235 -22.20 -30.66 18.69
CA GLU A 235 -21.51 -31.63 19.55
C GLU A 235 -22.08 -31.63 20.97
N ALA A 236 -22.36 -30.46 21.54
CA ALA A 236 -22.97 -30.33 22.87
C ALA A 236 -24.37 -30.96 22.91
N LYS A 237 -25.20 -30.71 21.89
CA LYS A 237 -26.51 -31.38 21.75
C LYS A 237 -26.36 -32.88 21.67
N GLN A 238 -25.45 -33.38 20.85
CA GLN A 238 -25.24 -34.81 20.65
C GLN A 238 -24.72 -35.50 21.92
N LYS A 239 -23.81 -34.85 22.67
CA LYS A 239 -23.36 -35.32 23.99
C LYS A 239 -24.52 -35.39 24.98
N SER A 240 -25.37 -34.36 25.04
CA SER A 240 -26.56 -34.33 25.90
C SER A 240 -27.56 -35.43 25.53
N GLU A 241 -27.84 -35.63 24.25
CA GLU A 241 -28.73 -36.70 23.77
C GLU A 241 -28.18 -38.08 24.09
N ASN A 242 -26.87 -38.29 23.88
CA ASN A 242 -26.21 -39.54 24.25
C ASN A 242 -26.26 -39.78 25.76
N ALA A 243 -26.04 -38.76 26.58
CA ALA A 243 -26.17 -38.86 28.04
C ALA A 243 -27.61 -39.25 28.45
N LYS A 244 -28.63 -38.65 27.82
CA LYS A 244 -30.04 -39.03 28.05
C LYS A 244 -30.32 -40.48 27.66
N LYS A 245 -29.81 -40.94 26.50
CA LYS A 245 -29.94 -42.34 26.06
C LYS A 245 -29.27 -43.30 27.04
N MET A 246 -28.04 -43.00 27.47
CA MET A 246 -27.31 -43.84 28.43
C MET A 246 -28.01 -43.88 29.80
N ALA A 247 -28.52 -42.74 30.27
CA ALA A 247 -29.31 -42.69 31.51
C ALA A 247 -30.60 -43.53 31.40
N ALA A 248 -31.29 -43.49 30.25
CA ALA A 248 -32.48 -44.30 30.01
C ALA A 248 -32.16 -45.81 30.00
N LEU A 249 -31.07 -46.22 29.34
CA LEU A 249 -30.59 -47.60 29.34
C LEU A 249 -30.22 -48.09 30.74
N SER A 250 -29.49 -47.28 31.52
CA SER A 250 -29.17 -47.60 32.91
C SER A 250 -30.43 -47.75 33.77
N LYS A 251 -31.41 -46.85 33.61
CA LYS A 251 -32.70 -46.96 34.33
C LYS A 251 -33.46 -48.22 33.94
N ALA A 252 -33.47 -48.60 32.65
CA ALA A 252 -34.12 -49.82 32.17
C ALA A 252 -33.46 -51.08 32.76
N SER A 253 -32.13 -51.13 32.77
CA SER A 253 -31.34 -52.22 33.39
C SER A 253 -31.64 -52.38 34.89
N ARG A 254 -31.63 -51.26 35.62
CA ARG A 254 -32.01 -51.22 37.04
C ARG A 254 -33.43 -51.71 37.28
N ASN A 255 -34.40 -51.24 36.49
CA ASN A 255 -35.80 -51.63 36.63
C ASN A 255 -36.01 -53.11 36.35
N LYS A 256 -35.31 -53.68 35.35
CA LYS A 256 -35.35 -55.12 35.04
C LYS A 256 -34.83 -55.93 36.23
N SER A 257 -33.70 -55.54 36.78
CA SER A 257 -33.09 -56.20 37.95
C SER A 257 -33.98 -56.09 39.19
N MET A 258 -34.58 -54.93 39.44
CA MET A 258 -35.55 -54.72 40.52
C MET A 258 -36.80 -55.59 40.35
N ALA A 259 -37.38 -55.64 39.14
CA ALA A 259 -38.56 -56.46 38.86
C ALA A 259 -38.29 -57.96 39.05
N SER A 260 -37.13 -58.46 38.60
CA SER A 260 -36.73 -59.85 38.80
C SER A 260 -36.57 -60.20 40.28
N VAL A 261 -35.95 -59.32 41.07
CA VAL A 261 -35.81 -59.50 42.52
C VAL A 261 -37.18 -59.54 43.22
N LEU A 262 -38.09 -58.63 42.87
CA LEU A 262 -39.42 -58.58 43.48
C LEU A 262 -40.27 -59.80 43.07
N SER A 263 -40.17 -60.26 41.83
CA SER A 263 -40.81 -61.49 41.37
C SER A 263 -40.29 -62.73 42.13
N GLN A 264 -38.98 -62.84 42.31
CA GLN A 264 -38.36 -63.94 43.08
C GLN A 264 -38.77 -63.91 44.55
N TRP A 265 -38.87 -62.71 45.13
CA TRP A 265 -39.39 -62.50 46.48
C TRP A 265 -40.85 -62.94 46.63
N ASP A 266 -41.68 -62.67 45.62
CA ASP A 266 -43.09 -63.04 45.61
C ASP A 266 -43.32 -64.55 45.47
N GLN A 267 -42.44 -65.24 44.74
CA GLN A 267 -42.53 -66.69 44.52
C GLN A 267 -42.06 -67.52 45.73
N ASP A 268 -41.09 -67.03 46.50
CA ASP A 268 -40.49 -67.78 47.60
C ASP A 268 -41.08 -67.40 48.96
N ALA A 269 -42.02 -68.22 49.44
CA ALA A 269 -42.66 -68.06 50.74
C ALA A 269 -41.68 -68.17 51.93
N ALA A 270 -40.50 -68.77 51.75
CA ALA A 270 -39.47 -68.82 52.78
C ALA A 270 -38.70 -67.49 52.88
N LEU A 271 -38.51 -66.79 51.76
CA LEU A 271 -37.92 -65.45 51.75
C LEU A 271 -38.84 -64.44 52.45
N GLN A 272 -40.16 -64.51 52.22
CA GLN A 272 -41.14 -63.57 52.81
C GLN A 272 -41.20 -63.60 54.34
N LYS A 273 -40.80 -64.72 54.96
CA LYS A 273 -40.72 -64.88 56.42
C LYS A 273 -39.46 -64.25 57.03
N LEU A 274 -38.49 -63.84 56.20
CA LEU A 274 -37.26 -63.19 56.65
C LEU A 274 -37.44 -61.68 56.81
N SER A 275 -36.63 -61.09 57.70
CA SER A 275 -36.46 -59.63 57.73
C SER A 275 -35.95 -59.11 56.38
N ALA A 276 -36.36 -57.92 55.96
CA ALA A 276 -35.93 -57.30 54.69
C ALA A 276 -34.39 -57.23 54.53
N ALA A 277 -33.64 -57.08 55.63
CA ALA A 277 -32.17 -57.10 55.61
C ALA A 277 -31.61 -58.49 55.22
N LYS A 278 -32.08 -59.57 55.88
CA LYS A 278 -31.67 -60.96 55.57
C LYS A 278 -32.13 -61.40 54.18
N ALA A 279 -33.32 -60.97 53.77
CA ALA A 279 -33.85 -61.17 52.44
C ALA A 279 -33.00 -60.50 51.37
N GLY A 280 -32.61 -59.23 51.59
CA GLY A 280 -31.78 -58.47 50.67
C GLY A 280 -30.40 -59.07 50.46
N ASN A 281 -29.77 -59.62 51.51
CA ASN A 281 -28.50 -60.36 51.39
C ASN A 281 -28.65 -61.59 50.47
N LYS A 282 -29.72 -62.39 50.67
CA LYS A 282 -29.94 -63.58 49.85
C LYS A 282 -30.28 -63.25 48.40
N LEU A 283 -31.15 -62.26 48.18
CA LEU A 283 -31.58 -61.86 46.85
C LEU A 283 -30.52 -61.07 46.08
N SER A 284 -29.65 -60.32 46.75
CA SER A 284 -28.48 -59.68 46.13
C SER A 284 -27.45 -60.73 45.65
N ASN A 285 -27.19 -61.75 46.47
CA ASN A 285 -26.33 -62.88 46.07
C ASN A 285 -26.94 -63.71 44.93
N TRP A 286 -28.25 -63.87 44.91
CA TRP A 286 -28.96 -64.51 43.80
C TRP A 286 -28.92 -63.65 42.53
N LEU A 287 -29.11 -62.33 42.65
CA LEU A 287 -29.04 -61.43 41.51
C LEU A 287 -27.65 -61.44 40.86
N ALA A 288 -26.58 -61.60 41.67
CA ALA A 288 -25.22 -61.76 41.19
C ALA A 288 -24.98 -63.05 40.38
N SER A 289 -25.85 -64.07 40.51
CA SER A 289 -25.77 -65.30 39.71
C SER A 289 -26.63 -65.26 38.45
N GLN A 290 -27.36 -64.17 38.23
CA GLN A 290 -28.15 -63.94 37.01
C GLN A 290 -27.40 -63.02 36.04
N ASP A 291 -27.77 -63.04 34.76
CA ASP A 291 -27.31 -62.07 33.75
C ASP A 291 -28.06 -60.72 33.91
N LEU A 292 -27.94 -60.12 35.09
CA LEU A 292 -28.61 -58.89 35.50
C LEU A 292 -27.63 -57.98 36.25
N GLU A 293 -27.96 -56.69 36.34
CA GLU A 293 -27.11 -55.72 37.02
C GLU A 293 -27.09 -55.99 38.53
N PHE A 294 -25.90 -56.12 39.09
CA PHE A 294 -25.71 -56.37 40.52
C PHE A 294 -26.07 -55.13 41.34
N PHE A 295 -26.79 -55.34 42.44
CA PHE A 295 -27.09 -54.29 43.42
C PHE A 295 -26.74 -54.77 44.82
N GLU A 296 -26.14 -53.88 45.60
CA GLU A 296 -25.76 -54.17 46.99
C GLU A 296 -26.98 -54.58 47.83
N PRO A 297 -26.77 -55.46 48.84
CA PRO A 297 -27.86 -55.97 49.67
C PRO A 297 -28.73 -54.88 50.31
N ARG A 298 -28.13 -53.74 50.70
CA ARG A 298 -28.85 -52.60 51.27
C ARG A 298 -29.89 -52.03 50.30
N THR A 299 -29.53 -51.90 49.03
CA THR A 299 -30.41 -51.39 47.96
C THR A 299 -31.55 -52.36 47.69
N VAL A 300 -31.23 -53.66 47.63
CA VAL A 300 -32.22 -54.72 47.45
C VAL A 300 -33.20 -54.78 48.62
N SER A 301 -32.71 -54.65 49.86
CA SER A 301 -33.56 -54.57 51.06
C SER A 301 -34.52 -53.39 51.00
N LEU A 302 -34.09 -52.23 50.51
CA LEU A 302 -34.97 -51.05 50.35
C LEU A 302 -36.08 -51.30 49.33
N TRP A 303 -35.80 -51.97 48.21
CA TRP A 303 -36.82 -52.36 47.23
C TRP A 303 -37.87 -53.28 47.85
N ILE A 304 -37.43 -54.29 48.60
CA ILE A 304 -38.32 -55.23 49.28
C ILE A 304 -39.17 -54.51 50.34
N SER A 305 -38.56 -53.65 51.16
CA SER A 305 -39.28 -52.85 52.17
C SER A 305 -40.33 -51.94 51.55
N ALA A 306 -40.00 -51.25 50.45
CA ALA A 306 -40.94 -50.41 49.72
C ALA A 306 -42.09 -51.23 49.10
N HIS A 307 -41.76 -52.38 48.51
CA HIS A 307 -42.75 -53.28 47.91
C HIS A 307 -43.71 -53.88 48.96
N LYS A 308 -43.18 -54.27 50.13
CA LYS A 308 -43.97 -54.73 51.27
C LYS A 308 -44.92 -53.65 51.78
N LYS A 309 -44.47 -52.40 51.84
CA LYS A 309 -45.30 -51.24 52.24
C LYS A 309 -46.41 -50.96 51.23
N ALA A 310 -46.14 -51.08 49.94
CA ALA A 310 -47.13 -50.91 48.88
C ALA A 310 -48.21 -52.01 48.95
N LYS A 311 -47.82 -53.28 49.10
CA LYS A 311 -48.76 -54.42 49.25
C LYS A 311 -49.60 -54.41 50.53
N SER A 312 -49.19 -53.65 51.55
CA SER A 312 -49.97 -53.51 52.81
C SER A 312 -50.93 -52.32 52.79
N ALA A 313 -50.90 -51.51 51.75
CA ALA A 313 -51.75 -50.32 51.59
C ALA A 313 -52.89 -50.53 50.57
N ASP A 314 -52.82 -51.61 49.78
CA ASP A 314 -53.94 -52.20 49.02
C ASP A 314 -54.64 -53.26 49.87
#